data_AF-A0A9X6AGZ9-F1
#
_entry.id   AF-A0A9X6AGZ9-F1
#
_cell.length_a   1.000
_cell.length_b   1.000
_cell.length_c   1.000
_cell.angle_alpha   90.00
_cell.angle_beta   90.00
_cell.angle_gamma   90.00
#
_symmetry.space_group_name_H-M   'P 1'
#
loop_
_entity.id
_entity.type
_entity.pdbx_description
1 polymer ?
#
loop_
_entity_poly.entity_id
_entity_poly.type
_entity_poly.pdbx_seq_one_letter_code
_entity_poly.pdbx_strand_id
1 'polypeptide(L)'
;MSQGIHHTEVDGIPTLFAYAAGPMRAGLVFRVGVADETLAGAGITHLVEHLALHRQGLADYHFNGATKAAFTHFHVEGAEHEIVAYLDGVCTSLLDLPMERLETEKEILRTEEAGREPGQLPLWRYGAQGYGLVSYPEWGVRGLRPDDVREWAGTWFTRDNAVLWIAGERLPAGLSLKRPAGRRCPMPAVTSA
;
A
#
# COMPACT_ATOMS: atom_id res chain seq x y z
N MET A 1 16.70 -26.64 9.07
CA MET A 1 15.51 -26.01 9.68
C MET A 1 14.43 -26.02 8.60
N SER A 2 13.22 -26.52 8.90
CA SER A 2 12.17 -26.71 7.89
C SER A 2 11.84 -25.39 7.18
N GLN A 3 11.80 -25.43 5.85
CA GLN A 3 11.36 -24.33 4.95
C GLN A 3 9.85 -24.08 5.10
N GLY A 4 9.40 -23.74 6.30
CA GLY A 4 8.00 -23.47 6.62
C GLY A 4 7.73 -21.98 6.76
N ILE A 5 6.49 -21.57 6.46
CA ILE A 5 5.98 -20.26 6.85
C ILE A 5 5.50 -20.37 8.30
N HIS A 6 6.05 -19.53 9.17
CA HIS A 6 5.67 -19.40 10.57
C HIS A 6 4.66 -18.25 10.72
N HIS A 7 3.58 -18.51 11.43
CA HIS A 7 2.56 -17.51 11.72
C HIS A 7 2.81 -16.94 13.11
N THR A 8 2.84 -15.62 13.23
CA THR A 8 2.98 -14.87 14.49
C THR A 8 2.20 -13.56 14.39
N GLU A 9 2.40 -12.67 15.34
CA GLU A 9 1.77 -11.34 15.39
C GLU A 9 2.80 -10.29 15.83
N VAL A 10 2.70 -9.09 15.25
CA VAL A 10 3.46 -7.89 15.66
C VAL A 10 2.47 -6.73 15.81
N ASP A 11 2.33 -6.16 17.01
CA ASP A 11 1.40 -5.04 17.30
C ASP A 11 -0.07 -5.27 16.87
N GLY A 12 -0.55 -6.51 16.94
CA GLY A 12 -1.90 -6.87 16.50
C GLY A 12 -2.03 -7.10 14.99
N ILE A 13 -0.94 -6.97 14.22
CA ILE A 13 -0.90 -7.29 12.78
C ILE A 13 -0.49 -8.75 12.62
N PRO A 14 -1.27 -9.57 11.89
CA PRO A 14 -0.86 -10.92 11.52
C PRO A 14 0.44 -10.91 10.72
N THR A 15 1.40 -11.72 11.15
CA THR A 15 2.76 -11.75 10.59
C THR A 15 3.12 -13.13 10.07
N LEU A 16 3.55 -13.18 8.82
CA LEU A 16 4.11 -14.37 8.16
C LEU A 16 5.63 -14.27 8.16
N PHE A 17 6.31 -15.21 8.80
CA PHE A 17 7.78 -15.27 8.82
C PHE A 17 8.28 -16.50 8.08
N ALA A 18 9.17 -16.31 7.13
CA ALA A 18 9.87 -17.39 6.45
C ALA A 18 11.37 -17.26 6.68
N TYR A 19 12.02 -18.35 7.09
CA TYR A 19 13.47 -18.38 7.14
C TYR A 19 14.05 -18.25 5.73
N ALA A 20 14.90 -17.25 5.50
CA ALA A 20 15.62 -17.05 4.26
C ALA A 20 17.04 -16.55 4.54
N ALA A 21 18.03 -17.15 3.88
CA ALA A 21 19.41 -16.67 3.93
C ALA A 21 19.61 -15.49 2.96
N GLY A 22 20.55 -14.61 3.28
CA GLY A 22 20.85 -13.41 2.48
C GLY A 22 20.16 -12.15 3.01
N PRO A 23 20.06 -11.09 2.19
CA PRO A 23 19.41 -9.84 2.58
C PRO A 23 17.98 -10.07 3.06
N MET A 24 17.62 -9.42 4.17
CA MET A 24 16.28 -9.52 4.71
C MET A 24 15.31 -8.77 3.80
N ARG A 25 14.14 -9.36 3.58
CA ARG A 25 13.03 -8.73 2.86
C ARG A 25 11.82 -8.70 3.76
N ALA A 26 11.11 -7.59 3.78
CA ALA A 26 9.87 -7.50 4.50
C ALA A 26 8.86 -6.65 3.73
N GLY A 27 7.58 -6.87 3.99
CA GLY A 27 6.56 -6.00 3.47
C GLY A 27 5.29 -5.99 4.31
N LEU A 28 4.67 -4.81 4.33
CA LEU A 28 3.39 -4.54 4.93
C LEU A 28 2.34 -4.43 3.83
N VAL A 29 1.34 -5.29 3.88
CA VAL A 29 0.29 -5.38 2.86
C VAL A 29 -1.02 -4.97 3.49
N PHE A 30 -1.69 -3.96 2.93
CA PHE A 30 -3.05 -3.58 3.27
C PHE A 30 -3.99 -4.10 2.19
N ARG A 31 -5.09 -4.73 2.61
CA ARG A 31 -6.16 -5.13 1.68
C ARG A 31 -6.93 -3.88 1.27
N VAL A 32 -6.40 -3.10 0.35
CA VAL A 32 -7.06 -1.99 -0.33
C VAL A 32 -6.34 -1.78 -1.64
N GLY A 33 -7.05 -1.77 -2.75
CA GLY A 33 -6.46 -1.49 -4.04
C GLY A 33 -7.37 -0.63 -4.90
N VAL A 34 -6.98 -0.47 -6.16
CA VAL A 34 -7.75 0.30 -7.15
C VAL A 34 -9.20 -0.20 -7.27
N ALA A 35 -9.45 -1.49 -7.07
CA ALA A 35 -10.78 -2.08 -7.15
C ALA A 35 -11.70 -1.75 -5.96
N ASP A 36 -11.18 -1.17 -4.88
CA ASP A 36 -11.99 -0.68 -3.77
C ASP A 36 -12.48 0.76 -4.00
N GLU A 37 -11.90 1.47 -4.99
CA GLU A 37 -12.21 2.86 -5.30
C GLU A 37 -13.52 3.03 -6.09
N THR A 38 -13.89 4.28 -6.32
CA THR A 38 -14.92 4.65 -7.31
C THR A 38 -14.27 5.38 -8.46
N LEU A 39 -14.91 5.41 -9.64
CA LEU A 39 -14.36 6.15 -10.78
C LEU A 39 -14.10 7.63 -10.47
N ALA A 40 -14.98 8.27 -9.68
CA ALA A 40 -14.82 9.67 -9.29
C ALA A 40 -13.66 9.90 -8.30
N GLY A 41 -13.29 8.88 -7.52
CA GLY A 41 -12.17 8.90 -6.59
C GLY A 41 -10.93 8.16 -7.10
N ALA A 42 -10.90 7.78 -8.38
CA ALA A 42 -9.84 6.94 -8.94
C ALA A 42 -8.45 7.59 -8.74
N GLY A 43 -7.52 6.82 -8.14
CA GLY A 43 -6.16 7.21 -7.77
C GLY A 43 -5.99 7.63 -6.30
N ILE A 44 -7.04 7.61 -5.48
CA ILE A 44 -6.93 7.98 -4.06
C ILE A 44 -5.98 7.06 -3.28
N THR A 45 -5.96 5.75 -3.58
CA THR A 45 -5.10 4.78 -2.89
C THR A 45 -3.64 4.99 -3.24
N HIS A 46 -3.36 5.24 -4.52
CA HIS A 46 -2.02 5.54 -5.01
C HIS A 46 -1.51 6.90 -4.48
N LEU A 47 -2.38 7.89 -4.33
CA LEU A 47 -2.04 9.15 -3.68
C LEU A 47 -1.69 8.98 -2.19
N VAL A 48 -2.42 8.12 -1.46
CA VAL A 48 -2.06 7.79 -0.06
C VAL A 48 -0.69 7.11 -0.01
N GLU A 49 -0.40 6.21 -0.94
CA GLU A 49 0.92 5.57 -1.06
C GLU A 49 2.04 6.60 -1.24
N HIS A 50 1.90 7.54 -2.18
CA HIS A 50 2.86 8.61 -2.41
C HIS A 50 3.12 9.46 -1.15
N LEU A 51 2.04 9.89 -0.50
CA LEU A 51 2.13 10.67 0.73
C LEU A 51 2.78 9.87 1.87
N ALA A 52 2.47 8.58 1.99
CA ALA A 52 3.08 7.70 2.98
C ALA A 52 4.60 7.57 2.78
N LEU A 53 5.04 7.48 1.52
CA LEU A 53 6.44 7.27 1.16
C LEU A 53 7.27 8.55 1.10
N HIS A 54 6.66 9.73 1.00
CA HIS A 54 7.36 11.01 0.84
C HIS A 54 8.50 11.22 1.84
N ARG A 55 8.27 10.92 3.14
CA ARG A 55 9.26 11.13 4.21
C ARG A 55 10.40 10.10 4.21
N GLN A 56 10.27 8.99 3.47
CA GLN A 56 11.24 7.90 3.49
C GLN A 56 12.42 8.11 2.53
N GLY A 57 12.41 9.19 1.75
CA GLY A 57 13.46 9.50 0.79
C GLY A 57 13.43 8.53 -0.40
N LEU A 58 13.17 9.05 -1.60
CA LEU A 58 13.27 8.32 -2.87
C LEU A 58 14.74 8.00 -3.21
N ALA A 59 15.47 7.35 -2.30
CA ALA A 59 16.82 6.89 -2.57
C ALA A 59 16.74 5.67 -3.51
N ASP A 60 16.94 5.97 -4.79
CA ASP A 60 17.31 5.09 -5.89
C ASP A 60 16.41 3.86 -6.17
N TYR A 61 15.49 4.04 -7.13
CA TYR A 61 15.06 3.07 -8.15
C TYR A 61 14.78 1.61 -7.76
N HIS A 62 14.42 1.36 -6.50
CA HIS A 62 13.83 0.11 -6.06
C HIS A 62 12.44 0.42 -5.50
N PHE A 63 11.40 0.09 -6.28
CA PHE A 63 9.99 0.26 -5.91
C PHE A 63 9.74 -0.26 -4.49
N ASN A 64 9.42 0.61 -3.54
CA ASN A 64 9.16 0.19 -2.16
C ASN A 64 7.69 0.33 -1.76
N GLY A 65 6.82 0.79 -2.65
CA GLY A 65 5.36 0.69 -2.53
C GLY A 65 4.74 0.30 -3.87
N ALA A 66 3.59 -0.36 -3.85
CA ALA A 66 2.74 -0.42 -5.02
C ALA A 66 1.27 -0.66 -4.66
N THR A 67 0.42 0.16 -5.24
CA THR A 67 -1.03 -0.02 -5.30
C THR A 67 -1.35 -1.01 -6.42
N LYS A 68 -1.91 -2.17 -6.06
CA LYS A 68 -2.40 -3.19 -7.00
C LYS A 68 -3.92 -3.11 -7.08
N ALA A 69 -4.52 -3.97 -7.90
CA ALA A 69 -5.96 -4.03 -8.06
C ALA A 69 -6.71 -4.28 -6.74
N ALA A 70 -6.20 -5.16 -5.86
CA ALA A 70 -6.91 -5.59 -4.64
C ALA A 70 -6.18 -5.28 -3.32
N PHE A 71 -4.94 -4.80 -3.38
CA PHE A 71 -4.12 -4.55 -2.21
C PHE A 71 -3.04 -3.51 -2.51
N THR A 72 -2.53 -2.90 -1.45
CA THR A 72 -1.42 -1.96 -1.48
C THR A 72 -0.33 -2.54 -0.62
N HIS A 73 0.88 -2.64 -1.14
CA HIS A 73 2.01 -3.18 -0.40
C HIS A 73 3.11 -2.14 -0.27
N PHE A 74 3.77 -2.15 0.87
CA PHE A 74 5.01 -1.43 1.14
C PHE A 74 6.07 -2.48 1.43
N HIS A 75 7.15 -2.54 0.67
CA HIS A 75 8.18 -3.56 0.86
C HIS A 75 9.57 -2.98 0.76
N VAL A 76 10.53 -3.65 1.39
CA VAL A 76 11.92 -3.22 1.42
C VAL A 76 12.82 -4.46 1.54
N GLU A 77 14.00 -4.36 0.94
CA GLU A 77 15.09 -5.32 1.08
C GLU A 77 16.32 -4.61 1.63
N GLY A 78 16.99 -5.17 2.63
CA GLY A 78 18.15 -4.55 3.23
C GLY A 78 18.59 -5.15 4.56
N ALA A 79 19.38 -4.39 5.30
CA ALA A 79 19.76 -4.70 6.67
C ALA A 79 18.57 -4.54 7.63
N GLU A 80 18.57 -5.29 8.73
CA GLU A 80 17.46 -5.31 9.69
C GLU A 80 17.02 -3.92 10.19
N HIS A 81 17.97 -3.03 10.45
CA HIS A 81 17.67 -1.68 10.93
C HIS A 81 17.03 -0.81 9.84
N GLU A 82 17.35 -1.02 8.56
CA GLU A 82 16.72 -0.35 7.42
C GLU A 82 15.27 -0.83 7.26
N ILE A 83 15.03 -2.13 7.41
CA ILE A 83 13.68 -2.71 7.42
C ILE A 83 12.81 -2.10 8.52
N VAL A 84 13.34 -2.03 9.75
CA VAL A 84 12.61 -1.47 10.89
C VAL A 84 12.32 0.02 10.67
N ALA A 85 13.33 0.80 10.29
CA ALA A 85 13.17 2.24 10.06
C ALA A 85 12.15 2.53 8.95
N TYR A 86 12.19 1.76 7.85
CA TYR A 86 11.27 1.91 6.74
C TYR A 86 9.82 1.59 7.14
N LEU A 87 9.57 0.43 7.78
CA LEU A 87 8.22 0.02 8.14
C LEU A 87 7.59 0.91 9.23
N ASP A 88 8.38 1.33 10.23
CA ASP A 88 7.95 2.30 11.25
C ASP A 88 7.67 3.68 10.62
N GLY A 89 8.53 4.11 9.69
CA GLY A 89 8.36 5.34 8.93
C GLY A 89 7.07 5.36 8.10
N VAL A 90 6.76 4.26 7.40
CA VAL A 90 5.49 4.09 6.66
C VAL A 90 4.30 4.14 7.62
N CYS A 91 4.33 3.40 8.73
CA CYS A 91 3.23 3.37 9.70
C CYS A 91 2.98 4.75 10.31
N THR A 92 4.05 5.48 10.65
CA THR A 92 4.01 6.85 11.16
C THR A 92 3.43 7.82 10.14
N SER A 93 3.86 7.72 8.87
CA SER A 93 3.34 8.57 7.79
C SER A 93 1.85 8.30 7.52
N LEU A 94 1.43 7.03 7.53
CA LEU A 94 0.01 6.66 7.38
C LEU A 94 -0.85 7.11 8.57
N LEU A 95 -0.27 7.42 9.75
CA LEU A 95 -1.00 7.97 10.89
C LEU A 95 -1.22 9.47 10.75
N ASP A 96 -0.24 10.17 10.19
CA ASP A 96 -0.24 11.61 9.96
C ASP A 96 0.37 11.92 8.59
N LEU A 97 -0.48 11.82 7.57
CA LEU A 97 -0.08 12.03 6.17
C LEU A 97 0.34 13.50 5.95
N PRO A 98 1.44 13.75 5.22
CA PRO A 98 1.95 15.09 4.95
C PRO A 98 1.06 15.87 3.97
N MET A 99 -0.08 16.39 4.44
CA MET A 99 -1.07 17.07 3.59
C MET A 99 -0.56 18.36 2.95
N GLU A 100 0.49 18.96 3.50
CA GLU A 100 1.24 20.05 2.88
C GLU A 100 1.84 19.67 1.52
N ARG A 101 2.06 18.38 1.26
CA ARG A 101 2.57 17.83 0.00
C ARG A 101 1.48 17.44 -0.99
N LEU A 102 0.20 17.48 -0.59
CA LEU A 102 -0.91 16.93 -1.37
C LEU A 102 -0.90 17.42 -2.82
N GLU A 103 -0.84 18.73 -3.04
CA GLU A 103 -0.88 19.29 -4.39
C GLU A 103 0.37 18.95 -5.21
N THR A 104 1.53 18.79 -4.56
CA THR A 104 2.75 18.34 -5.25
C THR A 104 2.65 16.88 -5.68
N GLU A 105 2.20 15.99 -4.80
CA GLU A 105 2.06 14.56 -5.13
C GLU A 105 1.00 14.33 -6.22
N LYS A 106 -0.10 15.11 -6.23
CA LYS A 106 -1.07 15.08 -7.32
C LYS A 106 -0.44 15.38 -8.68
N GLU A 107 0.45 16.37 -8.77
CA GLU A 107 1.11 16.71 -10.03
C GLU A 107 2.18 15.67 -10.43
N ILE A 108 2.86 15.06 -9.47
CA ILE A 108 3.78 13.94 -9.71
C ILE A 108 3.00 12.75 -10.32
N LEU A 109 1.91 12.33 -9.68
CA LEU A 109 1.07 11.23 -10.17
C LEU A 109 0.55 11.46 -11.59
N ARG A 110 0.11 12.70 -11.87
CA ARG A 110 -0.33 13.06 -13.23
C ARG A 110 0.77 12.91 -14.28
N THR A 111 2.01 13.17 -13.90
CA THR A 111 3.17 13.02 -14.79
C THR A 111 3.51 11.54 -15.00
N GLU A 112 3.43 10.72 -13.94
CA GLU A 112 3.64 9.27 -14.02
C GLU A 112 2.59 8.57 -14.89
N GLU A 113 1.32 8.97 -14.75
CA GLU A 113 0.21 8.41 -15.53
C GLU A 113 0.27 8.79 -17.01
N ALA A 114 0.86 9.94 -17.37
CA ALA A 114 0.95 10.39 -18.76
C ALA A 114 1.74 9.43 -19.67
N GLY A 115 2.61 8.58 -19.09
CA GLY A 115 3.38 7.57 -19.80
C GLY A 115 2.79 6.15 -19.75
N ARG A 116 1.67 5.92 -19.04
CA ARG A 116 1.08 4.59 -18.86
C ARG A 116 0.00 4.31 -19.90
N GLU A 117 0.08 3.13 -20.53
CA GLU A 117 -0.99 2.58 -21.36
C GLU A 117 -1.66 1.41 -20.63
N PRO A 118 -2.79 1.62 -19.93
CA PRO A 118 -3.46 0.55 -19.23
C PRO A 118 -4.06 -0.49 -20.19
N GLY A 119 -3.96 -1.76 -19.81
CA GLY A 119 -4.58 -2.84 -20.57
C GLY A 119 -6.11 -2.72 -20.60
N GLN A 120 -6.73 -3.02 -21.74
CA GLN A 120 -8.18 -2.85 -21.95
C GLN A 120 -9.03 -4.06 -21.50
N LEU A 121 -8.42 -5.21 -21.22
CA LEU A 121 -9.15 -6.42 -20.84
C LEU A 121 -9.97 -6.25 -19.54
N PRO A 122 -9.45 -5.63 -18.44
CA PRO A 122 -10.24 -5.39 -17.24
C PRO A 122 -11.42 -4.44 -17.48
N LEU A 123 -11.22 -3.37 -18.26
CA LEU A 123 -12.30 -2.48 -18.73
C LEU A 123 -13.42 -3.26 -19.40
N TRP A 124 -13.11 -4.12 -20.39
CA TRP A 124 -14.14 -4.87 -21.11
C TRP A 124 -14.86 -5.88 -20.23
N ARG A 125 -14.15 -6.47 -19.26
CA ARG A 125 -14.72 -7.52 -18.40
C ARG A 125 -15.54 -6.96 -17.24
N TYR A 126 -15.13 -5.84 -16.66
CA TYR A 126 -15.65 -5.33 -15.38
C TYR A 126 -16.28 -3.92 -15.46
N GLY A 127 -16.02 -3.17 -16.54
CA GLY A 127 -16.53 -1.81 -16.75
C GLY A 127 -15.84 -0.75 -15.87
N ALA A 128 -16.52 0.39 -15.67
CA ALA A 128 -16.04 1.56 -14.92
C ALA A 128 -16.12 1.42 -13.39
N GLN A 129 -15.81 0.23 -12.86
CA GLN A 129 -15.95 -0.09 -11.44
C GLN A 129 -15.04 -1.25 -11.02
N GLY A 130 -14.76 -1.35 -9.72
CA GLY A 130 -14.04 -2.49 -9.16
C GLY A 130 -12.76 -2.80 -9.92
N TYR A 131 -12.56 -4.08 -10.25
CA TYR A 131 -11.38 -4.53 -11.00
C TYR A 131 -11.22 -3.92 -12.39
N GLY A 132 -12.24 -3.26 -12.94
CA GLY A 132 -12.12 -2.54 -14.20
C GLY A 132 -11.44 -1.18 -14.07
N LEU A 133 -11.40 -0.59 -12.87
CA LEU A 133 -10.79 0.72 -12.62
C LEU A 133 -9.29 0.76 -12.90
N VAL A 134 -8.58 -0.38 -12.84
CA VAL A 134 -7.15 -0.48 -13.23
C VAL A 134 -6.91 -0.14 -14.70
N SER A 135 -7.97 -0.12 -15.53
CA SER A 135 -7.90 0.26 -16.93
C SER A 135 -8.15 1.75 -17.19
N TYR A 136 -8.50 2.52 -16.16
CA TYR A 136 -8.82 3.93 -16.26
C TYR A 136 -7.67 4.78 -15.74
N PRO A 137 -7.40 5.95 -16.36
CA PRO A 137 -6.52 6.92 -15.73
C PRO A 137 -7.09 7.39 -14.39
N GLU A 138 -6.22 7.85 -13.51
CA GLU A 138 -6.55 8.35 -12.17
C GLU A 138 -7.27 9.72 -12.19
N TRP A 139 -8.44 9.79 -12.83
CA TRP A 139 -9.18 11.03 -13.04
C TRP A 139 -9.62 11.72 -11.74
N GLY A 140 -9.79 10.95 -10.67
CA GLY A 140 -10.23 11.45 -9.37
C GLY A 140 -9.19 12.34 -8.68
N VAL A 141 -7.89 12.10 -8.93
CA VAL A 141 -6.76 12.73 -8.23
C VAL A 141 -6.86 14.25 -8.18
N ARG A 142 -7.32 14.90 -9.27
CA ARG A 142 -7.46 16.37 -9.33
C ARG A 142 -8.49 16.92 -8.33
N GLY A 143 -9.56 16.17 -8.09
CA GLY A 143 -10.69 16.59 -7.26
C GLY A 143 -10.56 16.26 -5.78
N LEU A 144 -9.63 15.36 -5.41
CA LEU A 144 -9.49 14.87 -4.04
C LEU A 144 -9.11 15.99 -3.07
N ARG A 145 -9.87 16.12 -1.99
CA ARG A 145 -9.61 17.07 -0.89
C ARG A 145 -8.78 16.39 0.21
N PRO A 146 -8.07 17.15 1.05
CA PRO A 146 -7.33 16.59 2.19
C PRO A 146 -8.18 15.66 3.06
N ASP A 147 -9.45 15.99 3.30
CA ASP A 147 -10.33 15.20 4.14
C ASP A 147 -10.71 13.87 3.49
N ASP A 148 -10.94 13.83 2.17
CA ASP A 148 -11.21 12.59 1.42
C ASP A 148 -10.03 11.61 1.59
N VAL A 149 -8.80 12.12 1.47
CA VAL A 149 -7.56 11.33 1.59
C VAL A 149 -7.35 10.82 3.01
N ARG A 150 -7.59 11.66 4.04
CA ARG A 150 -7.48 11.25 5.44
C ARG A 150 -8.54 10.21 5.81
N GLU A 151 -9.78 10.40 5.36
CA GLU A 151 -10.87 9.46 5.58
C GLU A 151 -10.57 8.10 4.94
N TRP A 152 -10.06 8.12 3.70
CA TRP A 152 -9.61 6.91 3.02
C TRP A 152 -8.50 6.19 3.78
N ALA A 153 -7.46 6.92 4.19
CA ALA A 153 -6.35 6.37 4.94
C ALA A 153 -6.81 5.75 6.28
N GLY A 154 -7.67 6.45 7.02
CA GLY A 154 -8.22 5.99 8.29
C GLY A 154 -9.14 4.78 8.17
N THR A 155 -9.85 4.65 7.06
CA THR A 155 -10.74 3.50 6.79
C THR A 155 -9.96 2.25 6.41
N TRP A 156 -8.96 2.39 5.54
CA TRP A 156 -8.37 1.25 4.84
C TRP A 156 -7.01 0.81 5.39
N PHE A 157 -6.17 1.72 5.87
CA PHE A 157 -4.80 1.39 6.27
C PHE A 157 -4.71 0.96 7.75
N THR A 158 -5.67 0.19 8.27
CA THR A 158 -5.75 -0.16 9.70
C THR A 158 -5.00 -1.46 10.02
N ARG A 159 -4.69 -1.73 11.30
CA ARG A 159 -3.99 -2.97 11.70
C ARG A 159 -4.78 -4.23 11.31
N ASP A 160 -6.11 -4.18 11.42
CA ASP A 160 -7.00 -5.31 11.14
C ASP A 160 -7.13 -5.62 9.64
N ASN A 161 -6.79 -4.64 8.79
CA ASN A 161 -6.77 -4.76 7.34
C ASN A 161 -5.35 -4.99 6.77
N ALA A 162 -4.36 -5.21 7.65
CA ALA A 162 -2.96 -5.39 7.29
C ALA A 162 -2.47 -6.84 7.51
N VAL A 163 -1.42 -7.20 6.76
CA VAL A 163 -0.59 -8.39 7.00
C VAL A 163 0.87 -8.00 6.82
N LEU A 164 1.72 -8.39 7.75
CA LEU A 164 3.17 -8.27 7.65
C LEU A 164 3.73 -9.59 7.12
N TRP A 165 4.69 -9.53 6.20
CA TRP A 165 5.51 -10.68 5.86
C TRP A 165 6.99 -10.33 6.00
N ILE A 166 7.79 -11.29 6.44
CA ILE A 166 9.23 -11.15 6.62
C ILE A 166 9.91 -12.43 6.12
N ALA A 167 10.89 -12.27 5.25
CA ALA A 167 11.80 -13.31 4.81
C ALA A 167 13.23 -12.94 5.25
N GLY A 168 13.79 -13.70 6.20
CA GLY A 168 15.13 -13.44 6.72
C GLY A 168 15.55 -14.50 7.74
N GLU A 169 16.75 -14.36 8.31
CA GLU A 169 17.28 -15.34 9.27
C GLU A 169 16.56 -15.29 10.63
N ARG A 170 15.97 -14.14 10.98
CA ARG A 170 15.19 -13.92 12.21
C ARG A 170 14.15 -12.81 12.03
N LEU A 171 13.18 -12.72 12.94
CA LEU A 171 12.35 -11.51 13.06
C LEU A 171 13.22 -10.33 13.54
N PRO A 172 13.06 -9.14 12.95
CA PRO A 172 13.69 -7.92 13.44
C PRO A 172 13.31 -7.61 14.88
N ALA A 173 14.30 -7.23 15.69
CA ALA A 173 14.01 -6.66 17.00
C ALA A 173 13.54 -5.20 16.83
N GLY A 174 12.60 -4.76 17.67
CA GLY A 174 12.20 -3.35 17.73
C GLY A 174 11.19 -2.90 16.67
N LEU A 175 10.55 -3.81 15.94
CA LEU A 175 9.40 -3.46 15.10
C LEU A 175 8.28 -2.85 15.96
N SER A 176 7.92 -1.61 15.64
CA SER A 176 6.75 -0.91 16.16
C SER A 176 5.88 -0.52 14.98
N LEU A 177 4.77 -1.23 14.78
CA LEU A 177 3.84 -1.05 13.67
C LEU A 177 2.47 -0.60 14.18
N LYS A 178 2.48 0.26 15.20
CA LYS A 178 1.26 0.76 15.84
C LYS A 178 0.36 1.43 14.80
N ARG A 179 -0.80 0.84 14.60
CA ARG A 179 -1.86 1.34 13.72
C ARG A 179 -3.20 1.31 14.45
N PRO A 180 -4.15 2.19 14.10
CA PRO A 180 -5.47 2.15 14.69
C PRO A 180 -6.15 0.81 14.38
N ALA A 181 -6.98 0.36 15.31
CA ALA A 181 -7.92 -0.72 15.04
C ALA A 181 -8.91 -0.28 13.94
N GLY A 182 -9.38 -1.23 13.17
CA GLY A 182 -10.34 -1.02 12.10
C GLY A 182 -11.11 -2.30 11.83
N ARG A 183 -11.18 -2.68 10.55
CA ARG A 183 -11.92 -3.87 10.13
C ARG A 183 -11.12 -4.65 9.11
N ARG A 184 -11.00 -5.96 9.33
CA ARG A 184 -10.62 -6.89 8.27
C ARG A 184 -11.70 -6.91 7.21
N CYS A 185 -11.33 -6.55 6.01
CA CYS A 185 -12.31 -6.43 4.93
C CYS A 185 -11.98 -7.44 3.82
N PRO A 186 -13.01 -7.98 3.13
CA PRO A 186 -12.83 -8.99 2.10
C PRO A 186 -12.33 -8.37 0.79
N MET A 187 -11.86 -9.19 -0.13
CA MET A 187 -11.62 -8.73 -1.51
C MET A 187 -12.93 -8.22 -2.14
N PRO A 188 -12.89 -7.20 -3.02
CA PRO A 188 -14.04 -6.81 -3.82
C PRO A 188 -14.62 -8.00 -4.57
N ALA A 189 -15.95 -8.08 -4.63
CA ALA A 189 -16.64 -9.10 -5.39
C ALA A 189 -16.30 -8.94 -6.88
N VAL A 190 -16.05 -10.05 -7.56
CA VAL A 190 -15.82 -10.05 -9.01
C VAL A 190 -17.16 -9.84 -9.71
N THR A 191 -17.28 -8.76 -10.47
CA THR A 191 -18.50 -8.39 -11.22
C THR A 191 -18.38 -8.73 -12.71
N SER A 192 -19.42 -8.47 -13.48
CA SER A 192 -19.36 -8.37 -14.95
C SER A 192 -20.05 -7.10 -15.40
N ALA A 193 -19.46 -6.42 -16.38
CA ALA A 193 -20.17 -5.42 -17.17
C ALA A 193 -21.25 -6.08 -18.05
#